data_AF-A0AB34ICX0-F1
#
_entry.id   AF-A0AB34ICX0-F1
#
_cell.length_a   1.000
_cell.length_b   1.000
_cell.length_c   1.000
_cell.angle_alpha   90.00
_cell.angle_beta   90.00
_cell.angle_gamma   90.00
#
_symmetry.space_group_name_H-M   'P 1'
#
loop_
_entity.id
_entity.type
_entity.pdbx_description
1 polymer ?
#
loop_
_entity_poly.entity_id
_entity_poly.type
_entity_poly.pdbx_seq_one_letter_code
_entity_poly.pdbx_strand_id
1 'polypeptide(L)'
;MAPIALLAFAAAHASQSRTTVVLHNLLHLLSNASSPLERAPRRLSELATDCSTFTFLTDLRALDPPEWCASSTARVNDPALCHSTYITRLDGTLSRCVHSTGPNACEADETIYTCTSACPTPPCAAALFGDVALTSTSGVDARTNKVFEAGENIYGPFEAGFGEAQGNQLRQLGCTEASLGYVDGGIDTATAEDLIAHQCSITLPRVEGDNYISLLDECGGHTNEYHFHQRMSCLYAESGGHSTKVGVGLDNRGLYGKWEDYSSLLLPALDACGAHFGVTPDSNGEVVYHYHTQDLSPFTIGCYGPSSTGGLVSLAECKALYSGTNGCGGADIVALTTASRGTIQYDRWCPCFDAWNSNVGDGSNQSPTTPATIPCPEATSISASAHSRPTAPAAPSSSSSNATQPRGTSRHSTATPTPVSTTSSSTAVTPPPRFTTLEPAPTSAALAAASATAAPIVSLTLTATVSAHTAAAKPTQPAHHMRRLPAIARLKGPQPTRVVQPGPRAKKQQGSLRGHVHHTVRWPHRSL
;
A
#
# COMPACT_ATOMS: atom_id res chain seq x y z
N MET A 1 69.74 24.68 -50.34
CA MET A 1 69.71 24.76 -51.81
C MET A 1 68.91 23.58 -52.32
N ALA A 2 67.71 23.82 -52.83
CA ALA A 2 67.02 22.88 -53.71
C ALA A 2 67.89 22.63 -54.96
N PRO A 3 67.67 21.57 -55.77
CA PRO A 3 66.52 21.58 -56.67
C PRO A 3 65.91 20.17 -57.01
N ILE A 4 64.58 20.09 -57.21
CA ILE A 4 63.86 20.03 -58.52
C ILE A 4 64.04 18.65 -59.19
N ALA A 5 63.07 17.73 -59.12
CA ALA A 5 61.83 17.60 -59.90
C ALA A 5 62.00 16.92 -61.28
N LEU A 6 61.13 15.94 -61.54
CA LEU A 6 60.39 15.62 -62.78
C LEU A 6 60.02 14.12 -62.77
N LEU A 7 58.72 13.77 -62.69
CA LEU A 7 57.85 13.44 -63.83
C LEU A 7 58.28 12.18 -64.60
N ALA A 8 57.49 11.10 -64.51
CA ALA A 8 56.59 10.65 -65.59
C ALA A 8 56.06 9.22 -65.35
N PHE A 9 54.97 8.95 -66.07
CA PHE A 9 53.95 7.92 -65.91
C PHE A 9 54.28 6.57 -66.57
N ALA A 10 53.49 5.57 -66.14
CA ALA A 10 52.90 4.46 -66.92
C ALA A 10 53.68 3.14 -67.14
N ALA A 11 53.30 2.17 -66.30
CA ALA A 11 52.71 0.86 -66.64
C ALA A 11 53.33 -0.01 -67.76
N ALA A 12 53.77 -1.21 -67.38
CA ALA A 12 53.71 -2.39 -68.23
C ALA A 12 53.62 -3.69 -67.42
N HIS A 13 52.80 -4.60 -67.95
CA HIS A 13 52.58 -6.00 -67.58
C HIS A 13 53.85 -6.83 -67.33
N ALA A 14 53.77 -7.80 -66.40
CA ALA A 14 53.77 -9.24 -66.72
C ALA A 14 54.04 -10.11 -65.48
N SER A 15 53.02 -10.88 -65.12
CA SER A 15 52.99 -12.33 -64.89
C SER A 15 54.25 -13.10 -64.43
N GLN A 16 53.95 -14.05 -63.52
CA GLN A 16 54.67 -15.26 -63.13
C GLN A 16 55.73 -15.12 -62.02
N SER A 17 55.39 -15.59 -60.81
CA SER A 17 55.88 -16.90 -60.33
C SER A 17 55.44 -17.18 -58.88
N ARG A 18 54.77 -18.33 -58.72
CA ARG A 18 54.82 -19.28 -57.60
C ARG A 18 53.98 -19.05 -56.32
N THR A 19 53.24 -20.14 -56.05
CA THR A 19 52.88 -20.73 -54.76
C THR A 19 51.74 -20.11 -53.95
N THR A 20 50.52 -20.55 -54.27
CA THR A 20 49.41 -20.61 -53.33
C THR A 20 48.57 -21.85 -53.63
N VAL A 21 48.86 -22.97 -52.97
CA VAL A 21 47.93 -24.12 -52.90
C VAL A 21 48.09 -24.77 -51.52
N VAL A 22 46.95 -24.98 -50.87
CA VAL A 22 46.71 -25.73 -49.63
C VAL A 22 46.98 -25.02 -48.30
N LEU A 23 46.13 -24.06 -47.93
CA LEU A 23 45.77 -23.83 -46.52
C LEU A 23 44.37 -23.20 -46.40
N HIS A 24 43.32 -23.92 -46.84
CA HIS A 24 41.91 -23.58 -46.58
C HIS A 24 41.05 -24.85 -46.69
N ASN A 25 41.27 -25.83 -45.81
CA ASN A 25 40.32 -26.94 -45.55
C ASN A 25 40.66 -27.75 -44.28
N LEU A 26 41.07 -27.06 -43.20
CA LEU A 26 41.31 -27.70 -41.90
C LEU A 26 40.74 -26.84 -40.75
N LEU A 27 39.50 -26.37 -40.91
CA LEU A 27 38.79 -25.61 -39.87
C LEU A 27 37.29 -25.91 -39.87
N HIS A 28 36.91 -27.18 -40.03
CA HIS A 28 35.50 -27.60 -39.88
C HIS A 28 35.27 -29.02 -39.33
N LEU A 29 36.27 -29.69 -38.73
CA LEU A 29 36.12 -31.08 -38.23
C LEU A 29 36.66 -31.34 -36.81
N LEU A 30 36.65 -30.36 -35.92
CA LEU A 30 36.90 -30.57 -34.49
C LEU A 30 35.86 -29.87 -33.61
N SER A 31 34.58 -30.26 -33.80
CA SER A 31 33.53 -30.10 -32.80
C SER A 31 32.99 -31.49 -32.47
N ASN A 32 33.59 -32.15 -31.48
CA ASN A 32 32.98 -33.18 -30.62
C ASN A 32 34.06 -33.81 -29.74
N ALA A 33 34.30 -33.20 -28.58
CA ALA A 33 35.01 -33.84 -27.47
C ALA A 33 34.49 -33.24 -26.17
N SER A 34 33.35 -33.75 -25.72
CA SER A 34 32.80 -33.52 -24.38
C SER A 34 33.71 -34.23 -23.37
N SER A 35 34.36 -33.48 -22.49
CA SER A 35 34.92 -34.00 -21.23
C SER A 35 34.03 -33.58 -20.06
N PRO A 36 33.81 -34.45 -19.06
CA PRO A 36 32.90 -34.18 -17.95
C PRO A 36 33.59 -33.24 -16.96
N LEU A 37 33.08 -32.01 -16.86
CA LEU A 37 33.38 -31.14 -15.73
C LEU A 37 32.63 -31.66 -14.51
N GLU A 38 33.38 -32.29 -13.63
CA GLU A 38 33.03 -32.64 -12.26
C GLU A 38 32.60 -31.36 -11.53
N ARG A 39 31.29 -31.23 -11.32
CA ARG A 39 30.65 -30.06 -10.72
C ARG A 39 30.93 -30.09 -9.22
N ALA A 40 31.90 -29.28 -8.77
CA ALA A 40 32.11 -29.01 -7.36
C ALA A 40 30.79 -28.61 -6.67
N PRO A 41 30.52 -29.07 -5.43
CA PRO A 41 29.31 -28.69 -4.72
C PRO A 41 29.28 -27.18 -4.55
N ARG A 42 28.25 -26.54 -5.12
CA ARG A 42 27.94 -25.13 -4.82
C ARG A 42 27.78 -25.04 -3.31
N ARG A 43 28.55 -24.15 -2.68
CA ARG A 43 28.38 -23.80 -1.27
C ARG A 43 26.92 -23.38 -1.06
N LEU A 44 26.31 -23.92 -0.01
CA LEU A 44 25.08 -23.46 0.64
C LEU A 44 25.30 -22.05 1.24
N SER A 45 25.69 -21.08 0.42
CA SER A 45 25.54 -19.67 0.77
C SER A 45 24.09 -19.30 0.47
N GLU A 46 23.23 -19.61 1.43
CA GLU A 46 22.20 -18.69 1.93
C GLU A 46 21.58 -17.81 0.83
N LEU A 47 20.75 -18.42 -0.02
CA LEU A 47 19.72 -17.68 -0.73
C LEU A 47 18.70 -17.26 0.34
N ALA A 48 18.99 -16.18 1.05
CA ALA A 48 17.97 -15.36 1.67
C ALA A 48 17.04 -14.95 0.53
N THR A 49 16.02 -15.78 0.31
CA THR A 49 15.10 -15.61 -0.79
C THR A 49 14.01 -14.71 -0.28
N ASP A 50 13.64 -13.75 -1.12
CA ASP A 50 12.49 -12.91 -0.89
C ASP A 50 11.25 -13.77 -0.61
N CYS A 51 10.73 -13.65 0.61
CA CYS A 51 9.56 -14.39 1.06
C CYS A 51 8.25 -13.81 0.54
N SER A 52 8.30 -12.75 -0.27
CA SER A 52 7.18 -12.32 -1.11
C SER A 52 6.58 -13.47 -1.92
N THR A 53 7.37 -14.49 -2.26
CA THR A 53 6.85 -15.64 -3.00
C THR A 53 6.05 -16.65 -2.18
N PHE A 54 6.04 -16.52 -0.84
CA PHE A 54 5.29 -17.37 0.11
C PHE A 54 4.01 -16.71 0.62
N THR A 55 3.90 -15.38 0.56
CA THR A 55 2.72 -14.65 1.07
C THR A 55 1.42 -15.03 0.39
N PHE A 56 1.48 -15.57 -0.82
CA PHE A 56 0.34 -16.04 -1.62
C PHE A 56 0.01 -17.53 -1.42
N LEU A 57 0.85 -18.25 -0.68
CA LEU A 57 0.70 -19.67 -0.45
C LEU A 57 -0.02 -19.89 0.87
N THR A 58 -0.81 -20.96 0.99
CA THR A 58 -1.40 -21.34 2.28
C THR A 58 -0.34 -22.07 3.13
N ASP A 59 -0.06 -21.56 4.33
CA ASP A 59 0.75 -22.31 5.30
C ASP A 59 -0.07 -23.45 5.88
N LEU A 60 0.22 -24.68 5.44
CA LEU A 60 -0.48 -25.86 5.92
C LEU A 60 -0.24 -26.12 7.41
N ARG A 61 0.83 -25.59 7.98
CA ARG A 61 1.18 -25.76 9.41
C ARG A 61 0.41 -24.82 10.32
N ALA A 62 -0.12 -23.72 9.77
CA ALA A 62 -0.98 -22.78 10.47
C ALA A 62 -2.46 -23.20 10.48
N LEU A 63 -2.84 -24.25 9.73
CA LEU A 63 -4.20 -24.79 9.75
C LEU A 63 -4.49 -25.54 11.07
N ASP A 64 -5.76 -25.67 11.42
CA ASP A 64 -6.23 -26.48 12.55
C ASP A 64 -7.19 -27.60 12.07
N PRO A 65 -6.79 -28.88 12.11
CA PRO A 65 -5.49 -29.37 12.58
C PRO A 65 -4.35 -29.05 11.59
N PRO A 66 -3.09 -28.93 12.05
CA PRO A 66 -1.95 -28.69 11.17
C PRO A 66 -1.75 -29.81 10.15
N GLU A 67 -1.65 -29.43 8.89
CA GLU A 67 -1.50 -30.35 7.75
C GLU A 67 -0.04 -30.39 7.23
N TRP A 68 0.21 -31.28 6.28
CA TRP A 68 1.44 -31.35 5.47
C TRP A 68 1.05 -31.35 3.98
N CYS A 69 2.02 -31.13 3.08
CA CYS A 69 1.77 -31.09 1.63
C CYS A 69 0.91 -32.28 1.15
N ALA A 70 1.25 -33.49 1.59
CA ALA A 70 0.55 -34.74 1.24
C ALA A 70 -0.68 -35.08 2.10
N SER A 71 -1.07 -34.25 3.08
CA SER A 71 -2.20 -34.57 3.97
C SER A 71 -3.56 -34.60 3.27
N SER A 72 -3.72 -33.88 2.16
CA SER A 72 -4.95 -33.82 1.38
C SER A 72 -4.84 -34.63 0.10
N THR A 73 -5.76 -35.57 -0.12
CA THR A 73 -5.86 -36.31 -1.39
C THR A 73 -6.18 -35.39 -2.56
N ALA A 74 -6.83 -34.24 -2.34
CA ALA A 74 -7.04 -33.24 -3.40
C ALA A 74 -5.71 -32.62 -3.83
N ARG A 75 -4.86 -32.20 -2.89
CA ARG A 75 -3.52 -31.65 -3.19
C ARG A 75 -2.61 -32.66 -3.87
N VAL A 76 -2.67 -33.92 -3.44
CA VAL A 76 -1.90 -34.99 -4.07
C VAL A 76 -2.31 -35.19 -5.53
N ASN A 77 -3.59 -35.03 -5.88
CA ASN A 77 -4.07 -35.26 -7.25
C ASN A 77 -4.13 -34.00 -8.13
N ASP A 78 -3.94 -32.81 -7.56
CA ASP A 78 -4.00 -31.54 -8.27
C ASP A 78 -2.68 -30.75 -8.11
N PRO A 79 -1.85 -30.68 -9.18
CA PRO A 79 -0.61 -29.93 -9.15
C PRO A 79 -0.76 -28.45 -8.80
N ALA A 80 -1.85 -27.80 -9.24
CA ALA A 80 -2.07 -26.38 -8.96
C ALA A 80 -2.37 -26.16 -7.48
N LEU A 81 -3.22 -27.03 -6.89
CA LEU A 81 -3.53 -26.98 -5.47
C LEU A 81 -2.32 -27.37 -4.59
N CYS A 82 -1.45 -28.24 -5.08
CA CYS A 82 -0.17 -28.51 -4.41
C CYS A 82 0.69 -27.24 -4.38
N HIS A 83 0.91 -26.62 -5.55
CA HIS A 83 1.79 -25.45 -5.71
C HIS A 83 1.25 -24.18 -5.04
N SER A 84 -0.02 -24.12 -4.65
CA SER A 84 -0.61 -22.99 -3.91
C SER A 84 -0.41 -23.08 -2.39
N THR A 85 0.41 -24.02 -1.91
CA THR A 85 0.61 -24.27 -0.47
C THR A 85 2.09 -24.40 -0.10
N TYR A 86 2.40 -24.18 1.18
CA TYR A 86 3.72 -24.36 1.76
C TYR A 86 3.62 -24.90 3.19
N ILE A 87 4.76 -25.22 3.78
CA ILE A 87 4.85 -25.58 5.20
C ILE A 87 5.87 -24.70 5.91
N THR A 88 5.53 -24.20 7.09
CA THR A 88 6.49 -23.64 8.05
C THR A 88 7.08 -24.75 8.94
N ARG A 89 8.38 -24.98 8.83
CA ARG A 89 9.09 -25.98 9.63
C ARG A 89 9.25 -25.52 11.09
N LEU A 90 9.60 -26.46 11.98
CA LEU A 90 9.78 -26.17 13.41
C LEU A 90 10.89 -25.16 13.71
N ASP A 91 11.85 -25.00 12.79
CA ASP A 91 12.94 -24.02 12.87
C ASP A 91 12.58 -22.66 12.25
N GLY A 92 11.33 -22.46 11.83
CA GLY A 92 10.84 -21.23 11.21
C GLY A 92 11.17 -21.10 9.73
N THR A 93 11.85 -22.08 9.13
CA THR A 93 12.12 -22.08 7.70
C THR A 93 10.90 -22.55 6.90
N LEU A 94 10.81 -22.11 5.65
CA LEU A 94 9.69 -22.42 4.76
C LEU A 94 10.11 -23.44 3.71
N SER A 95 9.18 -24.32 3.32
CA SER A 95 9.31 -25.17 2.13
C SER A 95 8.01 -25.12 1.33
N ARG A 96 8.11 -24.83 0.02
CA ARG A 96 6.94 -24.93 -0.87
C ARG A 96 6.49 -26.37 -0.98
N CYS A 97 5.21 -26.57 -1.23
CA CYS A 97 4.74 -27.86 -1.70
C CYS A 97 4.94 -27.95 -3.22
N VAL A 98 5.55 -29.03 -3.69
CA VAL A 98 5.84 -29.31 -5.11
C VAL A 98 5.15 -30.59 -5.53
N HIS A 99 4.57 -30.57 -6.73
CA HIS A 99 3.89 -31.75 -7.28
C HIS A 99 4.89 -32.64 -8.02
N SER A 100 4.97 -33.92 -7.65
CA SER A 100 5.85 -34.91 -8.28
C SER A 100 5.05 -36.05 -8.92
N THR A 101 5.64 -36.73 -9.90
CA THR A 101 4.96 -37.84 -10.60
C THR A 101 4.93 -39.16 -9.79
N GLY A 102 5.39 -39.12 -8.53
CA GLY A 102 5.46 -40.27 -7.64
C GLY A 102 4.14 -40.58 -6.92
N PRO A 103 4.11 -41.66 -6.11
CA PRO A 103 2.92 -42.04 -5.32
C PRO A 103 2.55 -41.01 -4.23
N ASN A 104 3.50 -40.15 -3.83
CA ASN A 104 3.27 -39.00 -2.96
C ASN A 104 3.34 -37.72 -3.79
N ALA A 105 2.36 -37.56 -4.68
CA ALA A 105 2.45 -36.57 -5.74
C ALA A 105 2.42 -35.10 -5.26
N CYS A 106 2.30 -34.80 -3.96
CA CYS A 106 2.53 -33.45 -3.42
C CYS A 106 3.42 -33.53 -2.18
N GLU A 107 4.67 -33.07 -2.27
CA GLU A 107 5.68 -33.16 -1.21
C GLU A 107 6.30 -31.80 -0.92
N ALA A 108 6.92 -31.65 0.26
CA ALA A 108 7.64 -30.42 0.57
C ALA A 108 8.97 -30.39 -0.20
N ASP A 109 9.23 -29.29 -0.89
CA ASP A 109 10.49 -29.07 -1.60
C ASP A 109 11.68 -29.18 -0.63
N GLU A 110 12.79 -29.73 -1.12
CA GLU A 110 14.05 -29.78 -0.39
C GLU A 110 14.67 -28.38 -0.26
N THR A 111 14.27 -27.43 -1.11
CA THR A 111 14.65 -26.03 -0.97
C THR A 111 14.06 -25.47 0.33
N ILE A 112 14.95 -25.13 1.26
CA ILE A 112 14.62 -24.47 2.51
C ILE A 112 14.81 -22.96 2.34
N TYR A 113 13.76 -22.21 2.63
CA TYR A 113 13.75 -20.77 2.55
C TYR A 113 13.76 -20.17 3.95
N THR A 114 14.65 -19.21 4.20
CA THR A 114 14.68 -18.48 5.46
C THR A 114 14.15 -17.08 5.20
N CYS A 115 12.96 -16.78 5.73
CA CYS A 115 12.41 -15.44 5.68
C CYS A 115 13.13 -14.57 6.68
N THR A 116 14.10 -13.81 6.20
CA THR A 116 14.64 -12.75 7.02
C THR A 116 13.59 -11.65 7.03
N SER A 117 12.94 -11.45 8.19
CA SER A 117 12.08 -10.29 8.43
C SER A 117 12.81 -9.03 7.93
N ALA A 118 12.10 -8.12 7.26
CA ALA A 118 12.66 -6.82 6.91
C ALA A 118 13.14 -6.03 8.14
N CYS A 119 12.70 -6.45 9.33
CA CYS A 119 13.09 -5.88 10.61
C CYS A 119 13.48 -6.97 11.63
N PRO A 120 14.71 -7.53 11.53
CA PRO A 120 15.17 -8.56 12.47
C PRO A 120 15.43 -8.00 13.88
N THR A 121 15.67 -6.70 14.00
CA THR A 121 15.96 -6.01 15.27
C THR A 121 15.04 -4.79 15.43
N PRO A 122 13.77 -4.99 15.82
CA PRO A 122 12.80 -3.90 15.91
C PRO A 122 13.12 -2.88 17.02
N PRO A 123 12.75 -1.60 16.81
CA PRO A 123 12.03 -1.09 15.64
C PRO A 123 12.96 -0.79 14.45
N CYS A 124 12.41 -0.84 13.22
CA CYS A 124 13.13 -0.53 11.99
C CYS A 124 12.29 0.36 11.06
N ALA A 125 12.96 1.11 10.18
CA ALA A 125 12.28 1.86 9.13
C ALA A 125 11.56 0.90 8.16
N ALA A 126 10.27 1.13 7.94
CA ALA A 126 9.57 0.66 6.75
C ALA A 126 9.94 1.53 5.54
N ALA A 127 9.75 0.98 4.33
CA ALA A 127 10.02 1.72 3.11
C ALA A 127 9.09 2.94 2.99
N LEU A 128 9.67 4.10 2.66
CA LEU A 128 8.89 5.31 2.35
C LEU A 128 8.15 5.20 1.00
N PHE A 129 8.63 4.28 0.16
CA PHE A 129 8.15 4.00 -1.18
C PHE A 129 8.14 2.50 -1.44
N GLY A 130 7.15 2.05 -2.20
CA GLY A 130 6.98 0.64 -2.50
C GLY A 130 6.47 -0.12 -1.27
N ASP A 131 6.72 -1.42 -1.28
CA ASP A 131 6.06 -2.36 -0.39
C ASP A 131 6.45 -2.18 1.08
N VAL A 132 5.42 -2.09 1.93
CA VAL A 132 5.52 -2.23 3.38
C VAL A 132 4.77 -3.48 3.87
N ALA A 133 3.86 -3.99 3.07
CA ALA A 133 3.13 -5.23 3.31
C ALA A 133 2.65 -5.84 1.99
N LEU A 134 2.13 -7.05 2.05
CA LEU A 134 1.36 -7.67 0.97
C LEU A 134 -0.02 -8.05 1.52
N THR A 135 -1.08 -7.99 0.69
CA THR A 135 -2.40 -8.44 1.12
C THR A 135 -2.36 -9.94 1.43
N SER A 136 -3.15 -10.39 2.40
CA SER A 136 -3.25 -11.81 2.77
C SER A 136 -4.64 -12.38 2.48
N THR A 137 -5.52 -11.57 1.91
CA THR A 137 -6.90 -11.89 1.58
C THR A 137 -7.26 -11.27 0.24
N SER A 138 -8.22 -11.88 -0.45
CA SER A 138 -8.84 -11.31 -1.63
C SER A 138 -10.01 -10.40 -1.25
N GLY A 139 -10.44 -9.58 -2.21
CA GLY A 139 -11.55 -8.65 -2.05
C GLY A 139 -12.22 -8.33 -3.38
N VAL A 140 -13.37 -7.65 -3.32
CA VAL A 140 -14.09 -7.20 -4.51
C VAL A 140 -14.58 -5.77 -4.31
N ASP A 141 -14.26 -4.89 -5.25
CA ASP A 141 -14.89 -3.57 -5.34
C ASP A 141 -16.36 -3.76 -5.76
N ALA A 142 -17.29 -3.48 -4.85
CA ALA A 142 -18.72 -3.66 -5.09
C ALA A 142 -19.26 -2.79 -6.23
N ARG A 143 -18.64 -1.64 -6.54
CA ARG A 143 -19.08 -0.74 -7.61
C ARG A 143 -18.57 -1.20 -8.97
N THR A 144 -17.32 -1.60 -9.07
CA THR A 144 -16.70 -1.97 -10.36
C THR A 144 -16.69 -3.48 -10.64
N ASN A 145 -16.99 -4.31 -9.64
CA ASN A 145 -16.77 -5.76 -9.63
C ASN A 145 -15.30 -6.16 -9.88
N LYS A 146 -14.36 -5.24 -9.67
CA LYS A 146 -12.94 -5.55 -9.73
C LYS A 146 -12.60 -6.49 -8.57
N VAL A 147 -12.00 -7.63 -8.90
CA VAL A 147 -11.49 -8.58 -7.92
C VAL A 147 -10.03 -8.22 -7.62
N PHE A 148 -9.69 -8.24 -6.34
CA PHE A 148 -8.33 -8.13 -5.83
C PHE A 148 -7.94 -9.49 -5.28
N GLU A 149 -6.83 -10.04 -5.76
CA GLU A 149 -6.32 -11.30 -5.24
C GLU A 149 -5.55 -11.09 -3.93
N ALA A 150 -5.24 -12.16 -3.23
CA ALA A 150 -4.26 -12.08 -2.15
C ALA A 150 -2.87 -11.74 -2.73
N GLY A 151 -2.05 -11.11 -1.89
CA GLY A 151 -0.70 -10.59 -2.11
C GLY A 151 -0.55 -9.46 -3.11
N GLU A 152 -1.62 -8.70 -3.33
CA GLU A 152 -1.48 -7.35 -3.88
C GLU A 152 -0.54 -6.52 -3.00
N ASN A 153 0.17 -5.60 -3.64
CA ASN A 153 1.13 -4.74 -2.95
C ASN A 153 0.43 -3.77 -2.00
N ILE A 154 1.03 -3.55 -0.84
CA ILE A 154 0.62 -2.51 0.11
C ILE A 154 1.78 -1.56 0.27
N TYR A 155 1.60 -0.34 -0.21
CA TYR A 155 2.62 0.70 -0.17
C TYR A 155 2.53 1.53 1.11
N GLY A 156 3.66 2.14 1.44
CA GLY A 156 3.73 3.18 2.47
C GLY A 156 2.85 4.40 2.13
N PRO A 157 2.79 5.39 3.03
CA PRO A 157 1.83 6.48 2.91
C PRO A 157 2.09 7.44 1.74
N PHE A 158 3.32 7.48 1.20
CA PHE A 158 3.78 8.55 0.30
C PHE A 158 3.64 8.22 -1.18
N GLU A 159 3.42 9.29 -1.96
CA GLU A 159 3.53 9.28 -3.42
C GLU A 159 4.87 9.86 -3.90
N ALA A 160 5.26 9.50 -5.12
CA ALA A 160 6.46 10.01 -5.78
C ALA A 160 6.27 11.44 -6.34
N GLY A 161 5.06 11.98 -6.19
CA GLY A 161 4.65 13.28 -6.71
C GLY A 161 3.87 13.16 -8.01
N PHE A 162 3.20 14.25 -8.37
CA PHE A 162 2.43 14.40 -9.60
C PHE A 162 3.04 15.53 -10.41
N GLY A 163 3.58 15.20 -11.57
CA GLY A 163 4.22 16.16 -12.46
C GLY A 163 3.67 16.08 -13.88
N GLU A 164 4.46 16.57 -14.84
CA GLU A 164 4.09 16.59 -16.26
C GLU A 164 3.71 15.20 -16.79
N ALA A 165 4.42 14.17 -16.36
CA ALA A 165 4.14 12.78 -16.73
C ALA A 165 2.75 12.30 -16.32
N GLN A 166 2.18 12.85 -15.23
CA GLN A 166 0.83 12.53 -14.72
C GLN A 166 -0.23 13.53 -15.20
N GLY A 167 0.08 14.38 -16.18
CA GLY A 167 -0.82 15.46 -16.58
C GLY A 167 -2.17 14.98 -17.15
N ASN A 168 -2.22 13.80 -17.76
CA ASN A 168 -3.48 13.21 -18.21
C ASN A 168 -4.35 12.77 -17.03
N GLN A 169 -3.74 12.17 -16.01
CA GLN A 169 -4.42 11.73 -14.79
C GLN A 169 -4.98 12.93 -14.02
N LEU A 170 -4.18 14.00 -13.88
CA LEU A 170 -4.64 15.25 -13.23
C LEU A 170 -5.83 15.89 -13.97
N ARG A 171 -5.83 15.88 -15.31
CA ARG A 171 -7.00 16.32 -16.09
C ARG A 171 -8.22 15.43 -15.89
N GLN A 172 -8.04 14.12 -15.79
CA GLN A 172 -9.13 13.17 -15.49
C GLN A 172 -9.72 13.38 -14.10
N LEU A 173 -8.92 13.80 -13.12
CA LEU A 173 -9.43 14.22 -11.80
C LEU A 173 -10.29 15.48 -11.86
N GLY A 174 -10.16 16.29 -12.91
CA GLY A 174 -10.93 17.52 -13.14
C GLY A 174 -10.09 18.80 -13.14
N CYS A 175 -8.77 18.71 -13.06
CA CYS A 175 -7.91 19.89 -13.22
C CYS A 175 -8.01 20.44 -14.64
N THR A 176 -8.40 21.71 -14.79
CA THR A 176 -8.49 22.39 -16.08
C THR A 176 -7.12 22.47 -16.76
N GLU A 177 -6.11 22.90 -15.99
CA GLU A 177 -4.71 22.84 -16.36
C GLU A 177 -3.99 21.86 -15.45
N ALA A 178 -3.34 20.85 -16.03
CA ALA A 178 -2.68 19.80 -15.25
C ALA A 178 -1.59 20.34 -14.32
N SER A 179 -0.89 21.40 -14.73
CA SER A 179 0.17 22.02 -13.95
C SER A 179 -0.29 22.64 -12.64
N LEU A 180 -1.60 22.90 -12.49
CA LEU A 180 -2.16 23.33 -11.21
C LEU A 180 -2.09 22.21 -10.16
N GLY A 181 -2.31 20.96 -10.56
CA GLY A 181 -2.31 19.80 -9.66
C GLY A 181 -0.92 19.19 -9.47
N TYR A 182 0.17 19.91 -9.76
CA TYR A 182 1.50 19.38 -9.52
C TYR A 182 1.82 19.39 -8.02
N VAL A 183 2.25 18.24 -7.52
CA VAL A 183 2.57 18.01 -6.12
C VAL A 183 3.93 17.33 -6.03
N ASP A 184 4.81 17.87 -5.18
CA ASP A 184 6.11 17.28 -4.90
C ASP A 184 5.96 15.90 -4.24
N GLY A 185 6.91 15.00 -4.46
CA GLY A 185 6.96 13.72 -3.76
C GLY A 185 7.18 13.90 -2.24
N GLY A 186 6.83 12.85 -1.49
CA GLY A 186 7.05 12.80 -0.04
C GLY A 186 5.92 13.40 0.75
N ILE A 187 4.78 13.56 0.10
CA ILE A 187 3.50 13.96 0.68
C ILE A 187 2.59 12.74 0.64
N ASP A 188 1.94 12.47 1.76
CA ASP A 188 1.06 11.32 1.90
C ASP A 188 -0.13 11.42 0.93
N THR A 189 -0.65 10.27 0.50
CA THR A 189 -1.71 10.18 -0.53
C THR A 189 -2.94 11.02 -0.21
N ALA A 190 -3.37 11.14 1.05
CA ALA A 190 -4.55 11.95 1.40
C ALA A 190 -4.25 13.45 1.35
N THR A 191 -3.09 13.87 1.88
CA THR A 191 -2.65 15.26 1.79
C THR A 191 -2.39 15.67 0.35
N ALA A 192 -1.83 14.79 -0.49
CA ALA A 192 -1.62 15.03 -1.91
C ALA A 192 -2.94 15.21 -2.67
N GLU A 193 -3.94 14.37 -2.42
CA GLU A 193 -5.28 14.53 -2.99
C GLU A 193 -5.91 15.87 -2.57
N ASP A 194 -5.83 16.23 -1.29
CA ASP A 194 -6.41 17.46 -0.74
C ASP A 194 -5.70 18.73 -1.25
N LEU A 195 -4.40 18.63 -1.57
CA LEU A 195 -3.64 19.65 -2.28
C LEU A 195 -4.12 19.82 -3.71
N ILE A 196 -4.25 18.73 -4.48
CA ILE A 196 -4.73 18.75 -5.86
C ILE A 196 -6.12 19.36 -5.92
N ALA A 197 -7.01 18.95 -5.00
CA ALA A 197 -8.36 19.48 -4.90
C ALA A 197 -8.35 21.01 -4.72
N HIS A 198 -7.51 21.52 -3.81
CA HIS A 198 -7.36 22.96 -3.58
C HIS A 198 -6.79 23.69 -4.80
N GLN A 199 -5.65 23.24 -5.33
CA GLN A 199 -4.94 23.91 -6.41
C GLN A 199 -5.77 23.96 -7.70
N CYS A 200 -6.51 22.87 -7.99
CA CYS A 200 -7.38 22.79 -9.16
C CYS A 200 -8.78 23.36 -8.91
N SER A 201 -9.11 23.80 -7.69
CA SER A 201 -10.45 24.27 -7.30
C SER A 201 -11.57 23.27 -7.63
N ILE A 202 -11.32 21.99 -7.30
CA ILE A 202 -12.25 20.87 -7.47
C ILE A 202 -12.53 20.20 -6.11
N THR A 203 -13.47 19.26 -6.08
CA THR A 203 -13.71 18.41 -4.91
C THR A 203 -13.17 17.01 -5.18
N LEU A 204 -12.39 16.49 -4.24
CA LEU A 204 -11.93 15.10 -4.22
C LEU A 204 -12.00 14.57 -2.77
N PRO A 205 -12.30 13.27 -2.57
CA PRO A 205 -12.92 12.39 -3.56
C PRO A 205 -14.35 12.86 -3.90
N ARG A 206 -14.88 12.49 -5.07
CA ARG A 206 -16.29 12.76 -5.44
C ARG A 206 -16.88 11.68 -6.34
N VAL A 207 -18.21 11.65 -6.43
CA VAL A 207 -18.94 10.75 -7.33
C VAL A 207 -19.70 11.56 -8.38
N GLU A 208 -19.51 11.22 -9.65
CA GLU A 208 -20.21 11.79 -10.80
C GLU A 208 -20.93 10.69 -11.58
N GLY A 209 -22.24 10.56 -11.38
CA GLY A 209 -23.01 9.42 -11.88
C GLY A 209 -22.55 8.13 -11.19
N ASP A 210 -22.08 7.16 -11.98
CA ASP A 210 -21.53 5.89 -11.47
C ASP A 210 -20.00 5.93 -11.31
N ASN A 211 -19.37 7.08 -11.59
CA ASN A 211 -17.91 7.22 -11.54
C ASN A 211 -17.45 7.77 -10.19
N TYR A 212 -16.57 7.03 -9.51
CA TYR A 212 -15.80 7.55 -8.39
C TYR A 212 -14.54 8.23 -8.93
N ILE A 213 -14.34 9.50 -8.57
CA ILE A 213 -13.23 10.33 -9.02
C ILE A 213 -12.43 10.74 -7.80
N SER A 214 -11.22 10.21 -7.69
CA SER A 214 -10.30 10.38 -6.58
C SER A 214 -8.90 9.93 -7.04
N LEU A 215 -7.87 10.32 -6.30
CA LEU A 215 -6.52 9.85 -6.51
C LEU A 215 -6.41 8.33 -6.28
N LEU A 216 -7.06 7.85 -5.22
CA LEU A 216 -7.20 6.42 -4.93
C LEU A 216 -8.60 5.95 -5.32
N ASP A 217 -8.79 4.68 -5.63
CA ASP A 217 -10.14 4.14 -5.76
C ASP A 217 -10.84 4.00 -4.39
N GLU A 218 -12.11 3.59 -4.38
CA GLU A 218 -12.86 3.42 -3.13
C GLU A 218 -12.29 2.35 -2.21
N CYS A 219 -11.48 1.44 -2.74
CA CYS A 219 -10.79 0.39 -2.00
C CYS A 219 -9.49 0.90 -1.36
N GLY A 220 -9.03 2.11 -1.74
CA GLY A 220 -7.85 2.78 -1.21
C GLY A 220 -6.54 2.41 -1.91
N GLY A 221 -6.62 1.93 -3.16
CA GLY A 221 -5.46 1.66 -4.01
C GLY A 221 -5.58 2.33 -5.38
N HIS A 222 -4.55 2.23 -6.21
CA HIS A 222 -4.57 2.79 -7.57
C HIS A 222 -3.57 2.12 -8.52
N THR A 223 -3.49 2.64 -9.75
CA THR A 223 -2.65 2.23 -10.89
C THR A 223 -2.99 0.89 -11.56
N ASN A 224 -2.29 0.60 -12.67
CA ASN A 224 -2.39 -0.66 -13.41
C ASN A 224 -1.64 -1.80 -12.70
N GLU A 225 -0.49 -1.50 -12.11
CA GLU A 225 0.26 -2.37 -11.20
C GLU A 225 -0.31 -2.14 -9.80
N TYR A 226 -1.52 -2.66 -9.60
CA TYR A 226 -2.37 -2.24 -8.51
C TYR A 226 -1.68 -2.39 -7.15
N HIS A 227 -1.82 -1.37 -6.32
CA HIS A 227 -1.31 -1.37 -4.96
C HIS A 227 -2.19 -0.51 -4.06
N PHE A 228 -2.32 -0.92 -2.81
CA PHE A 228 -3.05 -0.19 -1.78
C PHE A 228 -2.14 0.79 -1.07
N HIS A 229 -2.66 1.98 -0.75
CA HIS A 229 -2.00 2.91 0.17
C HIS A 229 -2.81 3.11 1.45
N GLN A 230 -4.14 3.08 1.34
CA GLN A 230 -5.05 3.45 2.42
C GLN A 230 -6.22 2.47 2.52
N ARG A 231 -6.97 2.57 3.62
CA ARG A 231 -8.33 2.03 3.85
C ARG A 231 -8.50 0.52 3.72
N MET A 232 -8.18 -0.06 2.57
CA MET A 232 -8.37 -1.48 2.18
C MET A 232 -9.80 -1.95 2.43
N SER A 233 -10.76 -1.05 2.29
CA SER A 233 -12.18 -1.24 2.59
C SER A 233 -12.81 -2.39 1.81
N CYS A 234 -12.22 -2.80 0.69
CA CYS A 234 -12.69 -3.92 -0.12
C CYS A 234 -12.11 -5.29 0.32
N LEU A 235 -11.19 -5.31 1.29
CA LEU A 235 -10.53 -6.52 1.80
C LEU A 235 -11.09 -7.02 3.15
N TYR A 236 -11.97 -6.25 3.79
CA TYR A 236 -12.62 -6.65 5.04
C TYR A 236 -14.01 -6.05 5.16
N ALA A 237 -14.85 -6.67 5.97
CA ALA A 237 -16.17 -6.14 6.30
C ALA A 237 -16.10 -5.32 7.59
N GLU A 238 -16.77 -4.17 7.57
CA GLU A 238 -17.04 -3.38 8.79
C GLU A 238 -18.21 -4.02 9.54
N SER A 239 -17.94 -5.13 10.24
CA SER A 239 -18.95 -5.89 10.97
C SER A 239 -18.32 -6.75 12.07
N GLY A 240 -19.10 -7.06 13.11
CA GLY A 240 -18.66 -8.00 14.16
C GLY A 240 -17.72 -7.38 15.19
N GLY A 241 -16.72 -8.14 15.63
CA GLY A 241 -15.71 -7.72 16.61
C GLY A 241 -14.48 -7.11 15.94
N HIS A 242 -13.31 -7.66 16.26
CA HIS A 242 -12.04 -7.26 15.65
C HIS A 242 -12.03 -7.51 14.14
N SER A 243 -11.44 -6.59 13.40
CA SER A 243 -11.32 -6.69 11.94
C SER A 243 -10.53 -7.93 11.53
N THR A 244 -10.84 -8.46 10.34
CA THR A 244 -10.07 -9.55 9.75
C THR A 244 -8.67 -9.10 9.33
N LYS A 245 -7.75 -10.05 9.25
CA LYS A 245 -6.41 -9.82 8.68
C LYS A 245 -6.54 -9.52 7.19
N VAL A 246 -6.00 -8.39 6.77
CA VAL A 246 -6.00 -7.93 5.37
C VAL A 246 -4.63 -8.05 4.71
N GLY A 247 -3.56 -8.10 5.49
CA GLY A 247 -2.20 -8.21 4.99
C GLY A 247 -1.20 -8.73 6.01
N VAL A 248 0.05 -8.87 5.55
CA VAL A 248 1.22 -9.19 6.37
C VAL A 248 2.32 -8.18 6.02
N GLY A 249 2.80 -7.47 7.04
CA GLY A 249 3.96 -6.57 6.92
C GLY A 249 5.20 -7.33 6.51
N LEU A 250 6.17 -6.66 5.86
CA LEU A 250 7.44 -7.30 5.49
C LEU A 250 8.29 -7.68 6.73
N ASP A 251 7.87 -7.25 7.92
CA ASP A 251 8.39 -7.70 9.21
C ASP A 251 7.77 -9.03 9.71
N ASN A 252 6.87 -9.64 8.92
CA ASN A 252 6.08 -10.83 9.19
C ASN A 252 4.97 -10.67 10.26
N ARG A 253 4.49 -9.45 10.51
CA ARG A 253 3.36 -9.22 11.43
C ARG A 253 2.06 -8.94 10.69
N GLY A 254 0.94 -9.32 11.29
CA GLY A 254 -0.38 -9.13 10.68
C GLY A 254 -0.77 -7.66 10.57
N LEU A 255 -1.40 -7.30 9.46
CA LEU A 255 -2.12 -6.06 9.23
C LEU A 255 -3.62 -6.38 9.16
N TYR A 256 -4.42 -5.73 9.99
CA TYR A 256 -5.86 -5.96 10.10
C TYR A 256 -6.64 -4.74 9.60
N GLY A 257 -7.93 -4.93 9.29
CA GLY A 257 -8.81 -3.81 9.02
C GLY A 257 -8.92 -2.84 10.22
N LYS A 258 -9.64 -1.74 10.04
CA LYS A 258 -9.62 -0.58 10.94
C LYS A 258 -10.03 -0.81 12.40
N TRP A 259 -10.90 -1.77 12.66
CA TRP A 259 -11.62 -1.90 13.91
C TRP A 259 -10.99 -2.90 14.87
N GLU A 260 -10.81 -2.50 16.14
CA GLU A 260 -10.52 -3.39 17.27
C GLU A 260 -11.79 -4.12 17.72
N ASP A 261 -12.92 -3.40 17.70
CA ASP A 261 -14.25 -3.98 17.85
C ASP A 261 -15.28 -3.09 17.14
N TYR A 262 -15.74 -3.54 15.96
CA TYR A 262 -16.70 -2.79 15.18
C TYR A 262 -18.06 -2.65 15.89
N SER A 263 -18.51 -3.67 16.61
CA SER A 263 -19.81 -3.70 17.27
C SER A 263 -19.95 -2.66 18.39
N SER A 264 -18.83 -2.28 19.01
CA SER A 264 -18.73 -1.21 19.99
C SER A 264 -18.17 0.10 19.43
N LEU A 265 -17.93 0.17 18.11
CA LEU A 265 -17.28 1.29 17.42
C LEU A 265 -15.91 1.65 18.02
N LEU A 266 -15.16 0.64 18.47
CA LEU A 266 -13.87 0.78 19.09
C LEU A 266 -12.75 0.73 18.05
N LEU A 267 -11.97 1.81 18.02
CA LEU A 267 -10.71 1.89 17.27
C LEU A 267 -9.53 1.46 18.14
N PRO A 268 -8.50 0.83 17.56
CA PRO A 268 -7.28 0.46 18.27
C PRO A 268 -6.50 1.70 18.71
N ALA A 269 -5.77 1.57 19.82
CA ALA A 269 -4.86 2.59 20.33
C ALA A 269 -3.48 2.41 19.70
N LEU A 270 -3.30 2.92 18.48
CA LEU A 270 -2.10 2.69 17.69
C LEU A 270 -0.91 3.53 18.17
N ASP A 271 0.28 2.95 18.01
CA ASP A 271 1.56 3.60 18.21
C ASP A 271 2.03 4.35 16.94
N ALA A 272 3.24 4.91 16.98
CA ALA A 272 3.74 5.72 15.87
C ALA A 272 3.99 4.94 14.57
N CYS A 273 4.03 3.60 14.63
CA CYS A 273 4.16 2.74 13.46
C CYS A 273 2.81 2.31 12.87
N GLY A 274 1.68 2.63 13.52
CA GLY A 274 0.34 2.15 13.14
C GLY A 274 -0.02 0.79 13.73
N ALA A 275 0.60 0.39 14.84
CA ALA A 275 0.38 -0.90 15.49
C ALA A 275 0.07 -0.81 16.97
N HIS A 276 -0.41 -1.91 17.54
CA HIS A 276 -0.58 -2.06 19.00
C HIS A 276 -0.43 -3.51 19.44
N PHE A 277 -0.52 -3.74 20.76
CA PHE A 277 -0.62 -5.08 21.34
C PHE A 277 -2.07 -5.40 21.67
N GLY A 278 -2.56 -6.51 21.14
CA GLY A 278 -3.93 -6.98 21.38
C GLY A 278 -4.12 -8.42 20.93
N VAL A 279 -5.31 -8.95 21.18
CA VAL A 279 -5.71 -10.29 20.73
C VAL A 279 -6.36 -10.16 19.36
N THR A 280 -5.83 -10.84 18.35
CA THR A 280 -6.41 -10.88 17.01
C THR A 280 -7.25 -12.15 16.81
N PRO A 281 -8.17 -12.19 15.82
CA PRO A 281 -9.04 -13.35 15.57
C PRO A 281 -8.30 -14.69 15.41
N ASP A 282 -7.07 -14.66 14.94
CA ASP A 282 -6.20 -15.79 14.62
C ASP A 282 -5.03 -15.98 15.61
N SER A 283 -4.96 -15.17 16.66
CA SER A 283 -3.92 -15.26 17.70
C SER A 283 -4.16 -16.37 18.74
N ASN A 284 -5.30 -17.08 18.65
CA ASN A 284 -5.71 -18.09 19.65
C ASN A 284 -5.75 -17.58 21.10
N GLY A 285 -6.07 -16.29 21.28
CA GLY A 285 -6.15 -15.65 22.60
C GLY A 285 -4.83 -15.04 23.10
N GLU A 286 -3.74 -15.16 22.33
CA GLU A 286 -2.45 -14.56 22.66
C GLU A 286 -2.42 -13.07 22.34
N VAL A 287 -1.73 -12.29 23.19
CA VAL A 287 -1.50 -10.86 22.93
C VAL A 287 -0.31 -10.72 22.00
N VAL A 288 -0.56 -10.19 20.80
CA VAL A 288 0.46 -10.03 19.74
C VAL A 288 0.56 -8.59 19.29
N TYR A 289 1.74 -8.18 18.84
CA TYR A 289 1.94 -6.90 18.18
C TYR A 289 1.47 -7.00 16.72
N HIS A 290 0.54 -6.13 16.31
CA HIS A 290 -0.04 -6.14 14.97
C HIS A 290 -0.47 -4.74 14.52
N TYR A 291 -0.55 -4.55 13.21
CA TYR A 291 -0.92 -3.29 12.57
C TYR A 291 -2.42 -3.24 12.27
N HIS A 292 -2.97 -2.04 12.16
CA HIS A 292 -4.30 -1.81 11.62
C HIS A 292 -4.24 -0.85 10.44
N THR A 293 -5.19 -0.99 9.51
CA THR A 293 -5.51 0.11 8.61
C THR A 293 -6.13 1.26 9.41
N GLN A 294 -5.90 2.49 8.98
CA GLN A 294 -6.38 3.69 9.67
C GLN A 294 -6.79 4.77 8.67
N ASP A 295 -7.73 5.62 9.05
CA ASP A 295 -8.19 6.73 8.21
C ASP A 295 -7.16 7.87 8.13
N LEU A 296 -6.31 7.96 9.14
CA LEU A 296 -5.27 8.98 9.29
C LEU A 296 -3.90 8.40 8.91
N SER A 297 -2.94 9.25 8.58
CA SER A 297 -1.59 8.80 8.25
C SER A 297 -0.93 8.14 9.48
N PRO A 298 -0.10 7.09 9.30
CA PRO A 298 0.45 6.57 8.04
C PRO A 298 -0.47 5.62 7.24
N PHE A 299 -1.77 5.55 7.54
CA PHE A 299 -2.80 4.71 6.91
C PHE A 299 -2.65 3.20 7.14
N THR A 300 -1.42 2.71 7.16
CA THR A 300 -1.07 1.30 7.37
C THR A 300 0.18 1.22 8.25
N ILE A 301 1.35 0.96 7.67
CA ILE A 301 2.61 0.74 8.38
C ILE A 301 3.54 1.93 8.13
N GLY A 302 3.77 2.72 9.18
CA GLY A 302 4.72 3.83 9.16
C GLY A 302 6.15 3.41 9.48
N CYS A 303 6.32 2.35 10.27
CA CYS A 303 7.59 1.70 10.61
C CYS A 303 7.33 0.27 11.09
N TYR A 304 8.37 -0.53 11.24
CA TYR A 304 8.24 -1.87 11.83
C TYR A 304 8.57 -1.85 13.31
N GLY A 305 7.64 -2.28 14.16
CA GLY A 305 7.84 -2.41 15.61
C GLY A 305 8.03 -3.87 16.06
N PRO A 306 7.92 -4.16 17.37
CA PRO A 306 7.68 -3.25 18.50
C PRO A 306 8.89 -2.36 18.82
N SER A 307 8.82 -1.57 19.89
CA SER A 307 9.98 -0.87 20.46
C SER A 307 11.08 -1.87 20.85
N SER A 308 12.33 -1.40 20.89
CA SER A 308 13.50 -2.17 21.31
C SER A 308 13.41 -2.65 22.76
N THR A 309 12.51 -2.03 23.53
CA THR A 309 12.16 -2.41 24.91
C THR A 309 11.02 -3.42 25.00
N GLY A 310 10.46 -3.85 23.87
CA GLY A 310 9.31 -4.75 23.77
C GLY A 310 7.94 -4.08 23.93
N GLY A 311 7.88 -2.75 24.01
CA GLY A 311 6.65 -1.96 24.12
C GLY A 311 6.17 -1.35 22.81
N LEU A 312 5.20 -0.43 22.89
CA LEU A 312 4.74 0.39 21.76
C LEU A 312 5.87 1.32 21.28
N VAL A 313 5.94 1.57 19.98
CA VAL A 313 6.91 2.50 19.38
C VAL A 313 6.45 3.94 19.61
N SER A 314 7.24 4.71 20.36
CA SER A 314 6.98 6.12 20.56
C SER A 314 7.21 6.94 19.29
N LEU A 315 6.60 8.13 19.21
CA LEU A 315 6.82 9.06 18.10
C LEU A 315 8.31 9.42 17.94
N ALA A 316 9.02 9.59 19.06
CA ALA A 316 10.45 9.89 19.05
C ALA A 316 11.29 8.72 18.51
N GLU A 317 10.96 7.47 18.91
CA GLU A 317 11.60 6.28 18.35
C GLU A 317 11.34 6.16 16.85
N CYS A 318 10.10 6.34 16.39
CA CYS A 318 9.76 6.33 14.97
C CYS A 318 10.59 7.37 14.20
N LYS A 319 10.59 8.63 14.65
CA LYS A 319 11.32 9.71 13.97
C LYS A 319 12.82 9.44 13.91
N ALA A 320 13.39 8.80 14.93
CA ALA A 320 14.80 8.42 14.94
C ALA A 320 15.17 7.38 13.87
N LEU A 321 14.22 6.58 13.40
CA LEU A 321 14.43 5.62 12.29
C LEU A 321 14.63 6.33 10.94
N TYR A 322 14.05 7.51 10.78
CA TYR A 322 14.04 8.29 9.55
C TYR A 322 14.95 9.51 9.68
N SER A 323 16.21 9.31 10.03
CA SER A 323 17.18 10.40 10.12
C SER A 323 17.72 10.84 8.74
N GLY A 324 18.04 12.12 8.58
CA GLY A 324 18.69 12.65 7.38
C GLY A 324 18.16 14.01 6.97
N THR A 325 18.69 14.57 5.89
CA THR A 325 18.26 15.89 5.37
C THR A 325 16.81 15.90 4.91
N ASN A 326 16.34 14.76 4.39
CA ASN A 326 14.97 14.51 3.91
C ASN A 326 14.28 13.45 4.80
N GLY A 327 14.62 13.43 6.09
CA GLY A 327 14.05 12.51 7.07
C GLY A 327 13.15 13.27 8.05
N CYS A 328 12.55 12.56 9.00
CA CYS A 328 11.76 13.18 10.06
C CYS A 328 12.58 14.21 10.87
N GLY A 329 12.07 15.43 10.98
CA GLY A 329 12.74 16.56 11.61
C GLY A 329 13.80 17.21 10.72
N GLY A 330 13.76 16.95 9.41
CA GLY A 330 14.65 17.49 8.40
C GLY A 330 14.45 18.99 8.14
N ALA A 331 15.19 19.51 7.16
CA ALA A 331 15.11 20.91 6.74
C ALA A 331 14.02 21.15 5.66
N ASP A 332 13.22 20.13 5.35
CA ASP A 332 12.25 20.07 4.27
C ASP A 332 10.78 20.23 4.73
N ILE A 333 10.59 20.81 5.91
CA ILE A 333 9.28 21.26 6.38
C ILE A 333 8.74 22.36 5.47
N VAL A 334 7.54 22.14 4.92
CA VAL A 334 6.85 23.04 3.99
C VAL A 334 5.49 23.46 4.53
N ALA A 335 5.04 24.65 4.12
CA ALA A 335 3.67 25.10 4.35
C ALA A 335 2.79 24.66 3.17
N LEU A 336 1.82 23.79 3.42
CA LEU A 336 0.90 23.24 2.43
C LEU A 336 -0.49 23.84 2.63
N THR A 337 -1.14 24.33 1.59
CA THR A 337 -2.53 24.82 1.69
C THR A 337 -3.46 23.82 1.01
N THR A 338 -4.28 23.16 1.81
CA THR A 338 -5.16 22.07 1.38
C THR A 338 -6.63 22.49 1.40
N ALA A 339 -7.50 21.78 0.69
CA ALA A 339 -8.90 22.18 0.53
C ALA A 339 -9.68 22.02 1.85
N SER A 340 -9.40 20.96 2.60
CA SER A 340 -10.14 20.62 3.82
C SER A 340 -9.57 21.23 5.10
N ARG A 341 -8.25 21.45 5.18
CA ARG A 341 -7.56 21.87 6.42
C ARG A 341 -6.98 23.29 6.39
N GLY A 342 -6.99 23.95 5.23
CA GLY A 342 -6.31 25.22 5.05
C GLY A 342 -4.78 25.03 5.05
N THR A 343 -4.05 26.02 5.57
CA THR A 343 -2.57 25.96 5.59
C THR A 343 -2.06 25.17 6.80
N ILE A 344 -1.31 24.11 6.52
CA ILE A 344 -0.64 23.24 7.50
C ILE A 344 0.88 23.27 7.32
N GLN A 345 1.61 22.97 8.38
CA GLN A 345 3.03 22.63 8.29
C GLN A 345 3.15 21.12 8.06
N TYR A 346 4.04 20.72 7.16
CA TYR A 346 4.21 19.33 6.76
C TYR A 346 5.69 19.00 6.60
N ASP A 347 6.12 17.88 7.16
CA ASP A 347 7.47 17.36 7.03
C ASP A 347 7.50 16.30 5.92
N ARG A 348 8.19 16.58 4.81
CA ARG A 348 8.19 15.61 3.70
C ARG A 348 8.95 14.36 4.12
N TRP A 349 8.56 13.21 3.55
CA TRP A 349 9.23 11.93 3.79
C TRP A 349 9.23 11.45 5.26
N CYS A 350 8.39 12.03 6.12
CA CYS A 350 8.28 11.64 7.53
C CYS A 350 6.99 10.85 7.79
N PRO A 351 7.03 9.50 7.88
CA PRO A 351 5.84 8.67 8.06
C PRO A 351 5.35 8.63 9.52
N CYS A 352 6.00 9.38 10.41
CA CYS A 352 5.75 9.37 11.85
C CYS A 352 4.80 10.52 12.23
N PHE A 353 3.51 10.21 12.36
CA PHE A 353 2.47 11.18 12.70
C PHE A 353 2.12 11.11 14.19
N ASP A 354 1.81 12.26 14.78
CA ASP A 354 1.23 12.35 16.12
C ASP A 354 -0.28 12.09 16.10
N ALA A 355 -0.91 12.10 17.29
CA ALA A 355 -2.34 11.85 17.41
C ALA A 355 -3.23 12.93 16.77
N TRP A 356 -2.67 14.08 16.39
CA TRP A 356 -3.35 15.13 15.63
C TRP A 356 -3.09 15.05 14.14
N ASN A 357 -2.55 13.91 13.68
CA ASN A 357 -2.20 13.66 12.29
C ASN A 357 -1.19 14.69 11.75
N SER A 358 -0.26 15.13 12.60
CA SER A 358 0.85 15.99 12.24
C SER A 358 2.17 15.22 12.27
N ASN A 359 2.97 15.34 11.21
CA ASN A 359 4.32 14.78 11.20
C ASN A 359 5.41 15.82 11.53
N VAL A 360 5.04 17.10 11.68
CA VAL A 360 5.96 18.15 12.14
C VAL A 360 6.07 18.18 13.67
N GLY A 361 7.25 18.51 14.20
CA GLY A 361 7.47 18.68 15.64
C GLY A 361 8.52 17.73 16.24
N ASP A 362 8.97 18.03 17.45
CA ASP A 362 10.10 17.37 18.13
C ASP A 362 9.71 16.10 18.92
N GLY A 363 8.44 15.68 18.85
CA GLY A 363 7.93 14.52 19.60
C GLY A 363 7.75 14.77 21.10
N SER A 364 7.90 16.01 21.60
CA SER A 364 7.73 16.35 23.02
C SER A 364 6.28 16.33 23.50
N ASN A 365 5.31 16.33 22.57
CA ASN A 365 3.88 16.24 22.85
C ASN A 365 3.25 15.14 21.99
N GLN A 366 3.37 13.89 22.44
CA GLN A 366 2.26 12.95 22.64
C GLN A 366 2.80 11.51 22.72
N SER A 367 2.72 10.95 23.94
CA SER A 367 2.63 9.50 24.17
C SER A 367 1.41 8.97 23.40
N PRO A 368 1.37 7.68 22.97
CA PRO A 368 0.20 7.10 22.31
C PRO A 368 -1.02 7.42 23.17
N THR A 369 -1.81 8.39 22.71
CA THR A 369 -3.04 8.74 23.39
C THR A 369 -3.94 7.54 23.16
N THR A 370 -4.30 6.88 24.26
CA THR A 370 -5.61 6.24 24.40
C THR A 370 -6.60 6.98 23.49
N PRO A 371 -7.31 6.28 22.59
CA PRO A 371 -8.07 6.91 21.52
C PRO A 371 -8.83 8.08 22.12
N ALA A 372 -8.41 9.30 21.75
CA ALA A 372 -9.34 10.40 21.84
C ALA A 372 -10.54 9.89 21.07
N THR A 373 -11.69 9.84 21.73
CA THR A 373 -12.96 9.59 21.05
C THR A 373 -13.11 10.76 20.08
N ILE A 374 -12.47 10.68 18.92
CA ILE A 374 -12.66 11.63 17.84
C ILE A 374 -14.08 11.32 17.40
N PRO A 375 -15.05 12.22 17.66
CA PRO A 375 -16.38 11.98 17.16
C PRO A 375 -16.28 11.85 15.64
N CYS A 376 -16.67 10.68 15.11
CA CYS A 376 -16.80 10.50 13.68
C CYS A 376 -17.59 11.69 13.11
N PRO A 377 -17.11 12.36 12.04
CA PRO A 377 -17.98 13.26 11.30
C PRO A 377 -19.17 12.42 10.82
N GLU A 378 -20.39 12.83 11.18
CA GLU A 378 -21.61 12.15 10.76
C GLU A 378 -21.55 11.90 9.26
N ALA A 379 -21.57 10.61 8.89
CA ALA A 379 -21.80 10.22 7.51
C ALA A 379 -23.10 10.90 7.07
N THR A 380 -22.99 11.80 6.09
CA THR A 380 -24.16 12.43 5.51
C THR A 380 -24.97 11.30 4.88
N SER A 381 -26.06 10.91 5.55
CA SER A 381 -26.85 9.75 5.17
C SER A 381 -27.45 9.97 3.79
N ILE A 382 -26.88 9.32 2.78
CA ILE A 382 -27.56 9.16 1.50
C ILE A 382 -28.67 8.14 1.74
N SER A 383 -29.90 8.64 1.81
CA SER A 383 -31.10 7.87 2.11
C SER A 383 -31.37 6.82 1.02
N ALA A 384 -30.93 5.59 1.24
CA ALA A 384 -31.37 4.44 0.47
C ALA A 384 -32.85 4.13 0.79
N SER A 385 -33.70 4.29 -0.22
CA SER A 385 -35.14 4.03 -0.15
C SER A 385 -35.42 2.53 0.08
N ALA A 386 -35.96 2.19 1.25
CA ALA A 386 -36.26 0.83 1.67
C ALA A 386 -37.31 0.15 0.77
N HIS A 387 -36.90 -0.92 0.08
CA HIS A 387 -37.83 -1.92 -0.46
C HIS A 387 -38.24 -2.87 0.66
N SER A 388 -39.52 -2.82 1.05
CA SER A 388 -40.10 -3.68 2.08
C SER A 388 -40.28 -5.11 1.57
N ARG A 389 -39.70 -6.09 2.29
CA ARG A 389 -39.89 -7.52 2.04
C ARG A 389 -41.03 -8.06 2.92
N PRO A 390 -41.96 -8.91 2.42
CA PRO A 390 -43.09 -9.39 3.22
C PRO A 390 -42.69 -10.44 4.26
N THR A 391 -43.30 -10.32 5.44
CA THR A 391 -43.20 -11.20 6.61
C THR A 391 -43.85 -12.56 6.35
N ALA A 392 -43.13 -13.65 6.64
CA ALA A 392 -43.69 -15.01 6.67
C ALA A 392 -44.32 -15.30 8.06
N PRO A 393 -45.47 -16.00 8.12
CA PRO A 393 -46.14 -16.29 9.39
C PRO A 393 -45.55 -17.49 10.13
N ALA A 394 -45.55 -17.39 11.46
CA ALA A 394 -45.03 -18.35 12.42
C ALA A 394 -45.79 -19.68 12.44
N ALA A 395 -45.07 -20.79 12.65
CA ALA A 395 -45.62 -22.11 12.91
C ALA A 395 -45.79 -22.37 14.42
N PRO A 396 -46.84 -23.09 14.86
CA PRO A 396 -47.05 -23.40 16.27
C PRO A 396 -46.34 -24.69 16.70
N SER A 397 -45.97 -24.70 17.97
CA SER A 397 -45.35 -25.79 18.71
C SER A 397 -46.35 -26.91 19.04
N SER A 398 -45.90 -28.17 19.05
CA SER A 398 -46.61 -29.25 19.77
C SER A 398 -45.66 -30.34 20.27
N SER A 399 -45.91 -30.74 21.51
CA SER A 399 -45.21 -31.66 22.40
C SER A 399 -45.48 -33.16 22.15
N SER A 400 -44.50 -33.95 22.59
CA SER A 400 -44.46 -35.38 22.96
C SER A 400 -45.75 -36.23 23.04
N SER A 401 -45.66 -37.48 22.54
CA SER A 401 -46.05 -38.70 23.30
C SER A 401 -45.65 -40.02 22.59
N ASN A 402 -45.44 -41.04 23.42
CA ASN A 402 -44.89 -42.39 23.18
C ASN A 402 -45.68 -43.36 22.28
N ALA A 403 -44.90 -44.32 21.76
CA ALA A 403 -45.16 -45.76 21.54
C ALA A 403 -46.36 -46.22 20.68
N THR A 404 -46.08 -47.05 19.66
CA THR A 404 -46.38 -48.51 19.62
C THR A 404 -46.14 -49.07 18.20
N GLN A 405 -45.42 -50.18 18.12
CA GLN A 405 -45.22 -51.04 16.93
C GLN A 405 -46.55 -51.69 16.50
N PRO A 406 -46.78 -52.03 15.22
CA PRO A 406 -46.40 -53.39 14.82
C PRO A 406 -45.95 -53.58 13.35
N ARG A 407 -45.34 -54.75 13.16
CA ARG A 407 -45.00 -55.48 11.92
C ARG A 407 -46.07 -55.41 10.82
N GLY A 408 -45.61 -55.32 9.56
CA GLY A 408 -46.40 -55.65 8.38
C GLY A 408 -45.59 -55.55 7.08
N THR A 409 -45.26 -56.70 6.50
CA THR A 409 -44.60 -56.93 5.21
C THR A 409 -45.40 -56.39 4.01
N SER A 410 -44.74 -55.83 2.97
CA SER A 410 -44.98 -56.22 1.56
C SER A 410 -44.02 -55.53 0.58
N ARG A 411 -43.71 -56.27 -0.49
CA ARG A 411 -42.88 -55.94 -1.66
C ARG A 411 -43.63 -55.00 -2.63
N HIS A 412 -42.94 -54.10 -3.35
CA HIS A 412 -42.83 -54.14 -4.83
C HIS A 412 -42.16 -52.89 -5.44
N SER A 413 -41.32 -53.19 -6.45
CA SER A 413 -41.08 -52.48 -7.71
C SER A 413 -40.45 -51.09 -7.76
N THR A 414 -39.16 -51.14 -8.09
CA THR A 414 -38.44 -50.44 -9.16
C THR A 414 -39.25 -49.60 -10.16
N ALA A 415 -38.85 -48.34 -10.33
CA ALA A 415 -38.89 -47.65 -11.61
C ALA A 415 -37.83 -46.53 -11.66
N THR A 416 -36.90 -46.69 -12.62
CA THR A 416 -35.86 -45.73 -13.02
C THR A 416 -36.47 -44.59 -13.82
N PRO A 417 -36.09 -43.31 -13.61
CA PRO A 417 -36.43 -42.25 -14.55
C PRO A 417 -35.29 -41.99 -15.56
N THR A 418 -35.69 -41.98 -16.83
CA THR A 418 -34.91 -41.58 -18.01
C THR A 418 -34.62 -40.07 -18.00
N PRO A 419 -33.42 -39.60 -18.41
CA PRO A 419 -33.15 -38.17 -18.54
C PRO A 419 -33.68 -37.60 -19.86
N VAL A 420 -34.28 -36.42 -19.78
CA VAL A 420 -34.75 -35.60 -20.91
C VAL A 420 -33.61 -34.71 -21.39
N SER A 421 -33.19 -34.90 -22.64
CA SER A 421 -32.26 -34.01 -23.34
C SER A 421 -32.92 -32.68 -23.68
N THR A 422 -32.33 -31.58 -23.23
CA THR A 422 -32.68 -30.22 -23.68
C THR A 422 -31.55 -29.66 -24.53
N THR A 423 -31.85 -29.37 -25.79
CA THR A 423 -30.99 -28.69 -26.76
C THR A 423 -31.00 -27.20 -26.49
N SER A 424 -29.84 -26.64 -26.16
CA SER A 424 -29.61 -25.19 -26.04
C SER A 424 -28.90 -24.65 -27.28
N SER A 425 -29.56 -23.71 -27.95
CA SER A 425 -29.12 -22.98 -29.13
C SER A 425 -28.06 -21.93 -28.76
N SER A 426 -26.87 -22.05 -29.32
CA SER A 426 -25.78 -21.06 -29.22
C SER A 426 -26.01 -19.90 -30.19
N THR A 427 -26.17 -18.68 -29.67
CA THR A 427 -26.03 -17.43 -30.45
C THR A 427 -24.66 -16.85 -30.17
N ALA A 428 -23.85 -16.74 -31.24
CA ALA A 428 -22.50 -16.19 -31.20
C ALA A 428 -22.53 -14.68 -30.99
N VAL A 429 -21.85 -14.21 -29.94
CA VAL A 429 -21.56 -12.79 -29.69
C VAL A 429 -20.15 -12.49 -30.20
N THR A 430 -20.05 -11.50 -31.08
CA THR A 430 -18.82 -10.96 -31.66
C THR A 430 -17.93 -10.31 -30.59
N PRO A 431 -16.61 -10.59 -30.54
CA PRO A 431 -15.71 -9.92 -29.59
C PRO A 431 -15.39 -8.48 -30.02
N PRO A 432 -15.22 -7.53 -29.07
CA PRO A 432 -14.76 -6.17 -29.35
C PRO A 432 -13.26 -6.13 -29.72
N PRO A 433 -12.78 -5.06 -30.37
CA PRO A 433 -11.44 -5.02 -30.97
C PRO A 433 -10.32 -4.98 -29.92
N ARG A 434 -9.26 -5.76 -30.19
CA ARG A 434 -7.98 -5.76 -29.45
C ARG A 434 -7.31 -4.39 -29.55
N PHE A 435 -7.04 -3.77 -28.41
CA PHE A 435 -6.03 -2.72 -28.31
C PHE A 435 -4.64 -3.36 -28.28
N THR A 436 -3.78 -2.92 -29.20
CA THR A 436 -2.36 -3.25 -29.26
C THR A 436 -1.66 -2.70 -28.03
N THR A 437 -1.08 -3.59 -27.22
CA THR A 437 -0.10 -3.30 -26.18
C THR A 437 1.11 -2.58 -26.78
N LEU A 438 1.37 -1.35 -26.36
CA LEU A 438 2.64 -0.67 -26.62
C LEU A 438 3.67 -1.19 -25.60
N GLU A 439 4.76 -1.70 -26.15
CA GLU A 439 5.99 -2.11 -25.49
C GLU A 439 6.54 -0.97 -24.60
N PRO A 440 7.00 -1.23 -23.36
CA PRO A 440 7.70 -0.22 -22.58
C PRO A 440 9.08 0.04 -23.19
N ALA A 441 9.36 1.31 -23.45
CA ALA A 441 10.65 1.78 -23.93
C ALA A 441 11.76 1.47 -22.90
N PRO A 442 12.97 1.06 -23.33
CA PRO A 442 14.07 0.78 -22.42
C PRO A 442 14.60 2.06 -21.77
N THR A 443 14.49 2.14 -20.45
CA THR A 443 15.15 3.15 -19.62
C THR A 443 16.67 3.03 -19.78
N SER A 444 17.26 4.02 -20.44
CA SER A 444 18.71 4.13 -20.61
C SER A 444 19.32 4.78 -19.37
N ALA A 445 20.10 3.98 -18.62
CA ALA A 445 21.06 4.45 -17.66
C ALA A 445 22.26 5.05 -18.40
N ALA A 446 22.49 6.36 -18.29
CA ALA A 446 23.75 6.99 -18.67
C ALA A 446 23.90 8.39 -18.02
N LEU A 447 24.49 8.44 -16.83
CA LEU A 447 25.16 9.64 -16.31
C LEU A 447 26.51 9.23 -15.72
N ALA A 448 27.55 9.23 -16.55
CA ALA A 448 28.94 9.42 -16.11
C ALA A 448 29.83 9.78 -17.32
N ALA A 449 30.84 10.60 -17.03
CA ALA A 449 31.95 11.05 -17.89
C ALA A 449 31.72 12.33 -18.73
N ALA A 450 31.82 13.49 -18.07
CA ALA A 450 32.32 14.71 -18.71
C ALA A 450 33.82 14.84 -18.39
N SER A 451 34.64 14.78 -19.45
CA SER A 451 36.09 14.94 -19.43
C SER A 451 36.53 16.32 -18.92
N ALA A 452 37.55 16.31 -18.08
CA ALA A 452 38.33 17.48 -17.68
C ALA A 452 39.23 17.96 -18.83
N THR A 453 39.07 19.22 -19.22
CA THR A 453 40.04 19.96 -20.04
C THR A 453 41.00 20.70 -19.10
N ALA A 454 42.29 20.43 -19.25
CA ALA A 454 43.38 21.04 -18.50
C ALA A 454 43.76 22.44 -19.05
N ALA A 455 44.04 23.39 -18.14
CA ALA A 455 45.12 24.41 -18.17
C ALA A 455 44.82 25.55 -17.17
N PRO A 456 45.79 26.41 -16.77
CA PRO A 456 47.15 26.12 -16.34
C PRO A 456 47.43 26.64 -14.91
N ILE A 457 48.58 26.22 -14.39
CA ILE A 457 49.16 26.51 -13.08
C ILE A 457 49.43 28.02 -12.91
N VAL A 458 48.92 28.62 -11.83
CA VAL A 458 49.43 29.87 -11.25
C VAL A 458 49.87 29.58 -9.83
N SER A 459 51.19 29.53 -9.62
CA SER A 459 51.81 29.48 -8.30
C SER A 459 51.59 30.79 -7.57
N LEU A 460 50.94 30.74 -6.41
CA LEU A 460 50.98 31.79 -5.40
C LEU A 460 51.69 31.26 -4.15
N THR A 461 52.91 31.74 -3.94
CA THR A 461 53.68 31.57 -2.71
C THR A 461 53.07 32.42 -1.61
N LEU A 462 52.60 31.79 -0.53
CA LEU A 462 52.25 32.48 0.72
C LEU A 462 53.22 32.07 1.83
N THR A 463 54.00 33.04 2.27
CA THR A 463 54.92 32.98 3.41
C THR A 463 54.14 32.96 4.72
N ALA A 464 54.26 31.87 5.47
CA ALA A 464 53.78 31.80 6.85
C ALA A 464 54.77 32.50 7.79
N THR A 465 54.31 33.52 8.52
CA THR A 465 55.00 34.06 9.69
C THR A 465 54.38 33.48 10.95
N VAL A 466 55.24 32.84 11.74
CA VAL A 466 54.96 32.28 13.06
C VAL A 466 54.95 33.42 14.08
N SER A 467 53.96 33.46 14.96
CA SER A 467 54.12 34.06 16.28
C SER A 467 53.30 33.30 17.31
N ALA A 468 54.04 32.71 18.24
CA ALA A 468 53.55 32.06 19.43
C ALA A 468 53.28 33.13 20.51
N HIS A 469 52.18 32.99 21.25
CA HIS A 469 52.13 33.39 22.65
C HIS A 469 51.30 32.40 23.47
N THR A 470 52.00 31.80 24.42
CA THR A 470 51.55 31.02 25.56
C THR A 470 50.82 31.90 26.57
N ALA A 471 49.71 31.42 27.13
CA ALA A 471 49.37 31.57 28.55
C ALA A 471 48.20 30.67 28.95
N ALA A 472 48.44 29.85 29.98
CA ALA A 472 47.47 29.00 30.64
C ALA A 472 46.61 29.79 31.64
N ALA A 473 45.32 29.48 31.74
CA ALA A 473 44.52 29.73 32.93
C ALA A 473 43.31 28.78 33.05
N LYS A 474 42.99 28.49 34.29
CA LYS A 474 42.18 27.42 34.91
C LYS A 474 40.66 27.60 34.75
N PRO A 475 39.82 26.53 34.78
CA PRO A 475 38.37 26.67 34.69
C PRO A 475 37.75 26.99 36.06
N THR A 476 36.86 27.98 36.09
CA THR A 476 36.02 28.31 37.25
C THR A 476 34.56 28.23 36.82
N GLN A 477 33.77 27.43 37.55
CA GLN A 477 32.32 27.30 37.41
C GLN A 477 31.61 28.64 37.65
N PRO A 478 30.45 28.92 37.03
CA PRO A 478 29.53 29.92 37.54
C PRO A 478 28.41 29.28 38.37
N ALA A 479 28.33 29.79 39.60
CA ALA A 479 27.30 29.55 40.57
C ALA A 479 25.95 30.21 40.18
N HIS A 480 24.88 29.62 40.71
CA HIS A 480 23.54 30.17 40.80
C HIS A 480 23.51 31.59 41.35
N HIS A 481 22.84 32.50 40.64
CA HIS A 481 22.36 33.75 41.21
C HIS A 481 20.89 33.99 40.82
N MET A 482 20.00 33.73 41.77
CA MET A 482 18.65 34.30 41.77
C MET A 482 18.76 35.82 41.84
N ARG A 483 18.22 36.51 40.85
CA ARG A 483 17.89 37.95 40.93
C ARG A 483 16.40 38.12 41.14
N ARG A 484 16.06 38.81 42.23
CA ARG A 484 14.72 39.32 42.55
C ARG A 484 14.27 40.29 41.45
N LEU A 485 13.06 40.08 40.93
CA LEU A 485 12.33 41.06 40.12
C LEU A 485 11.62 42.08 41.02
N PRO A 486 11.58 43.38 40.65
CA PRO A 486 10.76 44.36 41.35
C PRO A 486 9.30 44.31 40.87
N ALA A 487 8.39 44.52 41.81
CA ALA A 487 6.97 44.68 41.58
C ALA A 487 6.69 45.90 40.69
N ILE A 488 5.89 45.72 39.63
CA ILE A 488 5.35 46.79 38.81
C ILE A 488 3.81 46.69 38.78
N ALA A 489 3.23 47.88 38.81
CA ALA A 489 1.86 48.25 39.14
C ALA A 489 0.74 47.61 38.30
N ARG A 490 -0.40 47.43 38.98
CA ARG A 490 -1.74 47.20 38.43
C ARG A 490 -2.10 48.28 37.39
N LEU A 491 -2.38 47.86 36.17
CA LEU A 491 -3.15 48.65 35.20
C LEU A 491 -4.60 48.15 35.20
N LYS A 492 -5.53 49.10 35.37
CA LYS A 492 -6.98 48.92 35.30
C LYS A 492 -7.38 48.45 33.89
N GLY A 493 -8.17 47.38 33.82
CA GLY A 493 -8.79 46.92 32.59
C GLY A 493 -9.90 47.86 32.09
N PRO A 494 -10.18 47.87 30.77
CA PRO A 494 -11.32 48.59 30.21
C PRO A 494 -12.64 47.83 30.44
N GLN A 495 -13.70 48.57 30.74
CA GLN A 495 -15.06 48.06 30.90
C GLN A 495 -15.68 47.57 29.58
N PRO A 496 -16.59 46.58 29.63
CA PRO A 496 -17.28 46.10 28.44
C PRO A 496 -18.36 47.07 27.96
N THR A 497 -18.31 47.39 26.67
CA THR A 497 -19.31 48.14 25.93
C THR A 497 -20.64 47.37 25.83
N ARG A 498 -21.70 48.12 26.11
CA ARG A 498 -23.12 47.76 26.12
C ARG A 498 -23.61 47.31 24.74
N VAL A 499 -24.05 46.06 24.61
CA VAL A 499 -24.76 45.54 23.44
C VAL A 499 -26.17 46.12 23.41
N VAL A 500 -26.50 46.83 22.33
CA VAL A 500 -27.83 47.39 22.05
C VAL A 500 -28.65 46.33 21.32
N GLN A 501 -29.77 45.92 21.91
CA GLN A 501 -30.81 45.12 21.24
C GLN A 501 -31.61 45.98 20.25
N PRO A 502 -31.92 45.50 19.03
CA PRO A 502 -33.00 46.06 18.23
C PRO A 502 -34.32 45.33 18.52
N GLY A 503 -35.32 46.09 18.96
CA GLY A 503 -36.72 45.68 19.06
C GLY A 503 -37.46 45.67 17.71
N PRO A 504 -38.73 45.21 17.69
CA PRO A 504 -39.41 44.73 16.49
C PRO A 504 -40.12 45.87 15.73
N ARG A 505 -40.16 45.77 14.39
CA ARG A 505 -41.10 46.53 13.55
C ARG A 505 -41.96 45.61 12.72
N ALA A 506 -43.27 45.69 12.95
CA ALA A 506 -44.33 45.19 12.10
C ALA A 506 -44.99 46.38 11.37
N LYS A 507 -45.24 46.24 10.05
CA LYS A 507 -46.58 46.29 9.41
C LYS A 507 -46.52 46.56 7.89
N LYS A 508 -47.19 45.64 7.18
CA LYS A 508 -48.13 45.77 6.03
C LYS A 508 -47.72 46.51 4.74
N GLN A 509 -47.84 45.78 3.63
CA GLN A 509 -48.76 46.04 2.48
C GLN A 509 -48.79 44.74 1.63
N GLN A 510 -49.87 43.94 1.65
CA GLN A 510 -50.97 43.90 0.66
C GLN A 510 -50.56 44.06 -0.81
N GLY A 511 -50.64 42.96 -1.56
CA GLY A 511 -50.56 42.91 -3.03
C GLY A 511 -50.97 41.51 -3.53
N SER A 512 -52.25 41.37 -3.87
CA SER A 512 -52.90 40.19 -4.43
C SER A 512 -52.47 39.96 -5.87
N LEU A 513 -52.25 38.70 -6.29
CA LEU A 513 -52.65 38.21 -7.62
C LEU A 513 -52.75 36.67 -7.61
N ARG A 514 -53.87 36.19 -8.16
CA ARG A 514 -54.32 34.81 -8.26
C ARG A 514 -53.57 34.06 -9.35
N GLY A 515 -53.40 32.75 -9.17
CA GLY A 515 -53.03 31.81 -10.23
C GLY A 515 -53.25 30.37 -9.79
N HIS A 516 -54.45 29.84 -10.02
CA HIS A 516 -54.80 28.43 -9.86
C HIS A 516 -54.16 27.60 -10.98
N VAL A 517 -53.51 26.48 -10.65
CA VAL A 517 -53.44 25.30 -11.53
C VAL A 517 -53.61 24.04 -10.68
N HIS A 518 -54.75 23.37 -10.87
CA HIS A 518 -55.02 22.00 -10.44
C HIS A 518 -54.29 21.04 -11.39
N HIS A 519 -53.54 20.08 -10.86
CA HIS A 519 -53.30 18.82 -11.58
C HIS A 519 -53.72 17.62 -10.72
N THR A 520 -54.69 16.92 -11.30
CA THR A 520 -55.43 15.78 -10.79
C THR A 520 -54.60 14.51 -10.94
N VAL A 521 -54.48 13.75 -9.86
CA VAL A 521 -53.97 12.37 -9.87
C VAL A 521 -55.08 11.44 -10.37
N ARG A 522 -54.82 10.67 -11.43
CA ARG A 522 -55.64 9.53 -11.85
C ARG A 522 -54.83 8.24 -11.75
N TRP A 523 -55.30 7.34 -10.90
CA TRP A 523 -55.04 5.91 -10.96
C TRP A 523 -55.88 5.25 -12.06
N PRO A 524 -55.42 4.13 -12.64
CA PRO A 524 -56.34 3.09 -13.06
C PRO A 524 -56.08 1.77 -12.32
N HIS A 525 -57.17 1.23 -11.77
CA HIS A 525 -57.33 -0.16 -11.39
C HIS A 525 -57.53 -1.03 -12.65
N ARG A 526 -56.89 -2.22 -12.62
CA ARG A 526 -57.26 -3.55 -13.17
C ARG A 526 -58.36 -3.65 -14.24
N SER A 527 -58.13 -4.50 -15.26
CA SER A 527 -58.69 -5.88 -15.36
C SER A 527 -58.46 -6.47 -16.76
N LEU A 528 -57.66 -7.54 -16.86
CA LEU A 528 -58.01 -8.90 -17.30
C LEU A 528 -56.75 -9.76 -17.34
#